data_AF-A0A6M2EJ29-F1
#
_entry.id   AF-A0A6M2EJ29-F1
#
_cell.length_a   1.000
_cell.length_b   1.000
_cell.length_c   1.000
_cell.angle_alpha   90.00
_cell.angle_beta   90.00
_cell.angle_gamma   90.00
#
_symmetry.space_group_name_H-M   'P 1'
#
loop_
_entity.id
_entity.type
_entity.pdbx_description
1 polymer ?
#
loop_
_entity_poly.entity_id
_entity_poly.type
_entity_poly.pdbx_seq_one_letter_code
_entity_poly.pdbx_strand_id
1 'polypeptide(L)'
;MDDNDFQNRAYTENVPSLNINELYQTARTSPISLTYYRRCLENGNYTVSLHFAEIRFTNDNTFNSLGRRLFDIYIQNNQVEKDFNIEVQAAGAAKPVTEIHNATVTNNILEIRLFWAGKGTRRIPVSGVYGPLISAISVDPNFKPRFSRGEKTKTVPIIVGVVVGFCLIFSVLAIFWWRCCFRKNKKRQKGLGYFRRISLLCIG
;
A
#
# COMPACT_ATOMS: atom_id res chain seq x y z
N MET A 1 -29.12 5.70 10.00
CA MET A 1 -28.71 6.49 8.83
C MET A 1 -27.36 5.92 8.45
N ASP A 2 -27.31 5.16 7.37
CA ASP A 2 -26.06 4.58 6.86
C ASP A 2 -25.26 5.70 6.20
N ASP A 3 -24.10 5.99 6.75
CA ASP A 3 -23.21 7.02 6.25
C ASP A 3 -22.58 6.56 4.93
N ASN A 4 -22.98 7.27 3.87
CA ASN A 4 -22.65 7.05 2.47
C ASN A 4 -21.16 6.75 2.18
N ASP A 5 -20.89 5.51 1.79
CA ASP A 5 -19.74 5.05 1.00
C ASP A 5 -19.64 5.68 -0.42
N PHE A 6 -20.62 6.51 -0.81
CA PHE A 6 -20.74 7.06 -2.17
C PHE A 6 -19.66 8.08 -2.55
N GLN A 7 -18.99 8.72 -1.58
CA GLN A 7 -17.93 9.68 -1.89
C GLN A 7 -16.60 9.00 -2.27
N ASN A 8 -16.32 7.80 -1.75
CA ASN A 8 -15.10 7.05 -2.11
C ASN A 8 -15.23 6.29 -3.43
N ARG A 9 -16.47 5.92 -3.81
CA ARG A 9 -16.78 5.28 -5.10
C ARG A 9 -16.59 6.20 -6.32
N ALA A 10 -16.49 7.52 -6.12
CA ALA A 10 -16.41 8.50 -7.21
C ALA A 10 -15.02 8.60 -7.87
N TYR A 11 -13.96 8.10 -7.23
CA TYR A 11 -12.57 8.30 -7.68
C TYR A 11 -11.85 7.02 -8.11
N THR A 12 -12.50 5.87 -7.91
CA THR A 12 -12.01 4.55 -8.31
C THR A 12 -13.16 3.79 -8.96
N GLU A 13 -12.96 3.40 -10.20
CA GLU A 13 -13.89 2.60 -11.00
C GLU A 13 -13.38 1.17 -11.03
N ASN A 14 -14.28 0.21 -10.82
CA ASN A 14 -13.97 -1.21 -10.90
C ASN A 14 -15.06 -1.91 -11.72
N VAL A 15 -14.66 -2.61 -12.78
CA VAL A 15 -15.55 -3.40 -13.63
C VAL A 15 -15.02 -4.83 -13.72
N PRO A 16 -15.31 -5.68 -12.71
CA PRO A 16 -14.73 -7.01 -12.58
C PRO A 16 -15.20 -8.02 -13.65
N SER A 17 -16.20 -7.68 -14.45
CA SER A 17 -16.74 -8.55 -15.52
C SER A 17 -16.05 -8.39 -16.87
N LEU A 18 -15.05 -7.51 -16.98
CA LEU A 18 -14.27 -7.37 -18.21
C LEU A 18 -13.28 -8.54 -18.31
N ASN A 19 -13.30 -9.28 -19.43
CA ASN A 19 -12.36 -10.36 -19.71
C ASN A 19 -10.96 -9.80 -20.07
N ILE A 20 -10.39 -9.03 -19.15
CA ILE A 20 -9.11 -8.32 -19.23
C ILE A 20 -8.30 -8.61 -17.98
N ASN A 21 -6.98 -8.41 -18.07
CA ASN A 21 -6.07 -8.59 -16.94
C ASN A 21 -6.50 -7.74 -15.73
N GLU A 22 -6.41 -8.31 -14.53
CA GLU A 22 -6.83 -7.73 -13.25
C GLU A 22 -6.30 -6.30 -13.05
N LEU A 23 -5.06 -6.05 -13.49
CA LEU A 23 -4.41 -4.72 -13.46
C LEU A 23 -5.25 -3.62 -14.12
N TYR A 24 -6.05 -3.96 -15.13
CA TYR A 24 -6.84 -3.02 -15.93
C TYR A 24 -8.34 -3.04 -15.60
N GLN A 25 -8.79 -3.93 -14.70
CA GLN A 25 -10.20 -3.98 -14.28
C GLN A 25 -10.56 -2.82 -13.34
N THR A 26 -9.57 -2.26 -12.66
CA THR A 26 -9.71 -1.10 -11.79
C THR A 26 -8.94 0.09 -12.34
N ALA A 27 -9.53 1.29 -12.25
CA ALA A 27 -8.88 2.53 -12.64
C ALA A 27 -9.27 3.68 -11.72
N ARG A 28 -8.34 4.61 -11.50
CA ARG A 28 -8.63 5.88 -10.83
C ARG A 28 -9.15 6.88 -11.84
N THR A 29 -10.15 7.66 -11.42
CA THR A 29 -10.80 8.66 -12.26
C THR A 29 -11.02 9.96 -11.49
N SER A 30 -11.15 11.06 -12.21
CA SER A 30 -11.54 12.36 -11.66
C SER A 30 -12.28 13.15 -12.74
N PRO A 31 -13.28 13.98 -12.40
CA PRO A 31 -13.96 14.81 -13.40
C PRO A 31 -13.04 15.82 -14.10
N ILE A 32 -11.99 16.30 -13.42
CA ILE A 32 -11.15 17.40 -13.91
C ILE A 32 -9.69 16.97 -14.02
N SER A 33 -9.08 16.48 -12.94
CA SER A 33 -7.65 16.21 -12.93
C SER A 33 -7.24 15.14 -11.94
N LEU A 34 -6.19 14.39 -12.30
CA LEU A 34 -5.47 13.48 -11.41
C LEU A 34 -4.00 13.90 -11.39
N THR A 35 -3.47 14.19 -10.20
CA THR A 35 -2.05 14.52 -10.03
C THR A 35 -1.39 13.53 -9.09
N TYR A 36 -0.25 12.99 -9.52
CA TYR A 36 0.56 12.04 -8.80
C TYR A 36 1.93 12.63 -8.53
N TYR A 37 2.37 12.51 -7.28
CA TYR A 37 3.71 12.90 -6.85
C TYR A 37 4.46 11.67 -6.36
N ARG A 38 5.54 11.31 -7.03
CA ARG A 38 6.49 10.31 -6.53
C ARG A 38 7.68 11.05 -5.93
N ARG A 39 7.75 11.05 -4.59
CA ARG A 39 8.80 11.71 -3.81
C ARG A 39 9.97 10.75 -3.53
N CYS A 40 11.06 11.31 -3.02
CA CYS A 40 12.26 10.57 -2.61
C CYS A 40 12.91 9.80 -3.76
N LEU A 41 12.82 10.34 -4.98
CA LEU A 41 13.55 9.84 -6.13
C LEU A 41 14.97 10.39 -6.15
N GLU A 42 15.92 9.61 -6.65
CA GLU A 42 17.24 10.15 -6.98
C GLU A 42 17.11 11.04 -8.22
N ASN A 43 17.92 12.10 -8.31
CA ASN A 43 17.89 12.95 -9.50
C ASN A 43 18.49 12.20 -10.69
N GLY A 44 17.80 12.23 -11.82
CA GLY A 44 18.20 11.48 -13.01
C GLY A 44 17.05 11.27 -13.99
N ASN A 45 17.31 10.48 -15.02
CA ASN A 45 16.33 10.14 -16.05
C ASN A 45 15.59 8.86 -15.67
N TYR A 46 14.28 8.89 -15.84
CA TYR A 46 13.35 7.80 -15.57
C TYR A 46 12.52 7.48 -16.80
N THR A 47 12.18 6.22 -16.94
CA THR A 47 11.12 5.75 -17.84
C THR A 47 9.82 5.69 -17.04
N VAL A 48 8.81 6.43 -17.48
CA VAL A 48 7.46 6.47 -16.89
C VAL A 48 6.54 5.70 -17.82
N SER A 49 5.92 4.62 -17.33
CA SER A 49 4.88 3.90 -18.08
C SER A 49 3.52 4.14 -17.45
N LEU A 50 2.59 4.65 -18.25
CA LEU A 50 1.22 4.96 -17.87
C LEU A 50 0.30 3.90 -18.46
N HIS A 51 -0.37 3.14 -17.61
CA HIS A 51 -1.23 2.03 -18.01
C HIS A 51 -2.70 2.49 -18.03
N PHE A 52 -3.34 2.28 -19.17
CA PHE A 52 -4.73 2.70 -19.41
C PHE A 52 -5.57 1.55 -19.95
N ALA A 53 -6.85 1.56 -19.61
CA ALA A 53 -7.89 0.81 -20.32
C ALA A 53 -9.22 1.57 -20.14
N GLU A 54 -9.94 1.82 -21.22
CA GLU A 54 -11.27 2.43 -21.11
C GLU A 54 -12.27 1.37 -20.64
N ILE A 55 -12.74 1.50 -19.40
CA ILE A 55 -13.62 0.53 -18.75
C ILE A 55 -15.06 1.04 -18.56
N ARG A 56 -15.34 2.32 -18.85
CA ARG A 56 -16.66 2.93 -18.66
C ARG A 56 -17.41 3.10 -19.97
N PHE A 57 -16.73 3.56 -21.01
CA PHE A 57 -17.25 3.53 -22.36
C PHE A 57 -17.08 2.16 -22.98
N THR A 58 -18.00 1.79 -23.87
CA THR A 58 -18.12 0.44 -24.44
C THR A 58 -18.09 0.52 -25.96
N ASN A 59 -17.77 -0.58 -26.65
CA ASN A 59 -17.83 -0.64 -28.11
C ASN A 59 -19.14 -1.29 -28.62
N ASP A 60 -20.15 -1.44 -27.76
CA ASP A 60 -21.42 -2.06 -28.11
C ASP A 60 -22.41 -1.05 -28.72
N ASN A 61 -23.62 -1.47 -29.07
CA ASN A 61 -24.64 -0.57 -29.63
C ASN A 61 -25.45 0.16 -28.54
N THR A 62 -24.89 0.36 -27.34
CA THR A 62 -25.57 1.03 -26.23
C THR A 62 -25.23 2.52 -26.18
N PHE A 63 -25.95 3.28 -25.36
CA PHE A 63 -25.71 4.71 -25.14
C PHE A 63 -24.28 5.03 -24.71
N ASN A 64 -23.62 4.11 -24.00
CA ASN A 64 -22.27 4.30 -23.46
C ASN A 64 -21.20 4.34 -24.57
N SER A 65 -21.47 3.73 -25.73
CA SER A 65 -20.54 3.70 -26.87
C SER A 65 -20.38 5.02 -27.61
N LEU A 66 -21.31 5.95 -27.38
CA LEU A 66 -21.23 7.32 -27.90
C LEU A 66 -20.28 8.20 -27.08
N GLY A 67 -19.85 7.70 -25.91
CA GLY A 67 -18.89 8.34 -25.03
C GLY A 67 -17.52 8.51 -25.67
N ARG A 68 -16.83 9.61 -25.33
CA ARG A 68 -15.45 9.87 -25.74
C ARG A 68 -14.70 10.49 -24.57
N ARG A 69 -13.63 9.83 -24.13
CA ARG A 69 -12.72 10.34 -23.10
C ARG A 69 -11.49 10.97 -23.77
N LEU A 70 -11.24 12.23 -23.48
CA LEU A 70 -10.03 12.93 -23.92
C LEU A 70 -9.44 13.72 -22.76
N PHE A 71 -8.13 13.62 -22.55
CA PHE A 71 -7.43 14.41 -21.55
C PHE A 71 -5.98 14.65 -21.97
N ASP A 72 -5.35 15.67 -21.39
CA ASP A 72 -3.94 15.95 -21.58
C ASP A 72 -3.11 15.22 -20.53
N ILE A 73 -1.90 14.81 -20.91
CA ILE A 73 -0.91 14.21 -20.01
C ILE A 73 0.26 15.18 -19.86
N TYR A 74 0.57 15.50 -18.61
CA TYR A 74 1.72 16.31 -18.23
C TYR A 74 2.67 15.49 -17.37
N ILE A 75 3.97 15.58 -17.65
CA ILE A 75 5.03 15.00 -16.83
C ILE A 75 6.06 16.09 -16.56
N GLN A 76 6.38 16.34 -15.28
CA GLN A 76 7.26 17.44 -14.86
C GLN A 76 6.84 18.80 -15.47
N ASN A 77 5.54 19.10 -15.45
CA ASN A 77 4.90 20.28 -16.05
C ASN A 77 4.96 20.42 -17.58
N ASN A 78 5.61 19.49 -18.28
CA ASN A 78 5.62 19.46 -19.75
C ASN A 78 4.43 18.66 -20.26
N GLN A 79 3.68 19.23 -21.21
CA GLN A 79 2.62 18.49 -21.90
C GLN A 79 3.26 17.47 -22.84
N VAL A 80 3.14 16.19 -22.48
CA VAL A 80 3.70 15.08 -23.28
C VAL A 80 2.67 14.54 -24.27
N GLU A 81 1.39 14.56 -23.90
CA GLU A 81 0.29 14.17 -24.78
C GLU A 81 -0.85 15.18 -24.67
N LYS A 82 -1.42 15.53 -25.82
CA LYS A 82 -2.56 16.44 -25.93
C LYS A 82 -3.77 15.69 -26.47
N ASP A 83 -4.94 15.93 -25.88
CA ASP A 83 -6.19 15.33 -26.31
C ASP A 83 -6.11 13.78 -26.37
N PHE A 84 -5.36 13.16 -25.46
CA PHE A 84 -5.14 11.72 -25.40
C PHE A 84 -6.45 10.96 -25.25
N ASN A 85 -6.71 10.03 -26.17
CA ASN A 85 -7.91 9.21 -26.21
C ASN A 85 -7.55 7.73 -26.09
N ILE A 86 -7.92 7.13 -24.95
CA ILE A 86 -7.59 5.73 -24.62
C ILE A 86 -8.16 4.76 -25.65
N GLU A 87 -9.42 4.93 -26.08
CA GLU A 87 -10.05 4.00 -27.02
C GLU A 87 -9.38 4.02 -28.39
N VAL A 88 -8.93 5.20 -28.84
CA VAL A 88 -8.23 5.33 -30.12
C VAL A 88 -6.87 4.63 -30.04
N GLN A 89 -6.11 4.86 -28.98
CA GLN A 89 -4.78 4.26 -28.81
C GLN A 89 -4.84 2.75 -28.56
N ALA A 90 -5.82 2.28 -27.80
CA ALA A 90 -6.03 0.87 -27.52
C ALA A 90 -6.79 0.11 -28.64
N ALA A 91 -7.20 0.81 -29.70
CA ALA A 91 -8.07 0.29 -30.76
C ALA A 91 -9.40 -0.31 -30.22
N GLY A 92 -10.00 0.35 -29.23
CA GLY A 92 -11.31 0.07 -28.64
C GLY A 92 -11.34 0.14 -27.12
N ALA A 93 -12.56 0.20 -26.56
CA ALA A 93 -12.81 0.00 -25.14
C ALA A 93 -12.43 -1.40 -24.63
N ALA A 94 -12.20 -1.51 -23.32
CA ALA A 94 -11.76 -2.71 -22.61
C ALA A 94 -10.51 -3.37 -23.22
N LYS A 95 -9.62 -2.56 -23.82
CA LYS A 95 -8.31 -3.00 -24.29
C LYS A 95 -7.22 -2.24 -23.54
N PRO A 96 -6.18 -2.94 -23.03
CA PRO A 96 -5.08 -2.27 -22.35
C PRO A 96 -4.17 -1.55 -23.35
N VAL A 97 -3.69 -0.38 -22.97
CA VAL A 97 -2.63 0.36 -23.66
C VAL A 97 -1.66 0.93 -22.63
N THR A 98 -0.38 1.01 -23.01
CA THR A 98 0.69 1.52 -22.14
C THR A 98 1.45 2.61 -22.88
N GLU A 99 1.41 3.82 -22.35
CA GLU A 99 2.17 4.96 -22.87
C GLU A 99 3.48 5.10 -22.12
N ILE A 100 4.58 5.19 -22.85
CA ILE A 100 5.93 5.22 -22.29
C ILE A 100 6.56 6.59 -22.58
N HIS A 101 6.97 7.29 -21.53
CA HIS A 101 7.60 8.60 -21.65
C HIS A 101 8.87 8.67 -20.80
N ASN A 102 9.86 9.41 -21.30
CA ASN A 102 11.06 9.72 -20.53
C ASN A 102 10.85 11.00 -19.72
N ALA A 103 11.31 10.99 -18.46
CA ALA A 103 11.21 12.12 -17.56
C ALA A 103 12.52 12.37 -16.81
N THR A 104 12.89 13.63 -16.66
CA THR A 104 14.07 14.02 -15.86
C THR A 104 13.62 14.57 -14.51
N VAL A 105 14.13 13.98 -13.43
CA VAL A 105 13.87 14.40 -12.05
C VAL A 105 15.04 15.24 -11.54
N THR A 106 14.76 16.47 -11.10
CA THR A 106 15.76 17.45 -10.65
C THR A 106 15.64 17.85 -9.19
N ASN A 107 14.47 17.65 -8.58
CA ASN A 107 14.13 18.06 -7.22
C ASN A 107 13.63 16.88 -6.37
N ASN A 108 14.09 15.66 -6.68
CA ASN A 108 13.70 14.42 -5.99
C ASN A 108 12.20 14.08 -6.03
N ILE A 109 11.42 14.80 -6.85
CA ILE A 109 9.98 14.64 -7.02
C ILE A 109 9.69 14.49 -8.52
N LEU A 110 8.94 13.46 -8.86
CA LEU A 110 8.31 13.29 -10.16
C LEU A 110 6.83 13.63 -10.05
N GLU A 111 6.39 14.62 -10.82
CA GLU A 111 4.99 14.99 -10.96
C GLU A 111 4.42 14.46 -12.28
N ILE A 112 3.27 13.79 -12.19
CA ILE A 112 2.48 13.36 -13.35
C ILE A 112 1.08 13.92 -13.16
N ARG A 113 0.59 14.70 -14.12
CA ARG A 113 -0.74 15.30 -14.08
C ARG A 113 -1.52 14.92 -15.33
N LEU A 114 -2.68 14.31 -15.13
CA LEU A 114 -3.68 14.07 -16.15
C LEU A 114 -4.75 15.14 -15.99
N PHE A 115 -5.09 15.85 -17.07
CA PHE A 115 -5.97 17.01 -17.00
C PHE A 115 -7.00 17.02 -18.12
N TRP A 116 -8.27 17.17 -17.76
CA TRP A 116 -9.37 17.31 -18.71
C TRP A 116 -9.52 18.77 -19.13
N ALA A 117 -9.10 19.07 -20.36
CA ALA A 117 -9.14 20.42 -20.93
C ALA A 117 -10.52 20.82 -21.53
N GLY A 118 -11.61 20.17 -21.10
CA GLY A 118 -12.96 20.51 -21.56
C GLY A 118 -13.45 19.77 -22.81
N LYS A 119 -12.71 18.78 -23.31
CA LYS A 119 -13.04 18.04 -24.55
C LYS A 119 -13.62 16.65 -24.28
N GLY A 120 -14.33 16.09 -25.25
CA GLY A 120 -15.02 14.79 -25.11
C GLY A 120 -16.43 14.92 -24.53
N THR A 121 -16.99 13.80 -24.08
CA THR A 121 -18.40 13.72 -23.66
C THR A 121 -18.56 13.99 -22.18
N ARG A 122 -19.45 14.92 -21.79
CA ARG A 122 -19.67 15.30 -20.38
C ARG A 122 -20.83 14.62 -19.67
N ARG A 123 -21.79 14.06 -20.42
CA ARG A 123 -23.07 13.53 -19.90
C ARG A 123 -23.28 12.04 -20.16
N ILE A 124 -22.26 11.36 -20.70
CA ILE A 124 -22.28 9.93 -21.00
C ILE A 124 -21.17 9.28 -20.15
N PRO A 125 -21.39 8.12 -19.51
CA PRO A 125 -22.70 7.48 -19.28
C PRO A 125 -23.55 8.26 -18.26
N VAL A 126 -22.88 8.93 -17.32
CA VAL A 126 -23.45 9.85 -16.33
C VAL A 126 -22.50 11.05 -16.19
N SER A 127 -23.02 12.18 -15.70
CA SER A 127 -22.20 13.36 -15.46
C SER A 127 -21.10 13.10 -14.42
N GLY A 128 -19.90 13.61 -14.67
CA GLY A 128 -18.75 13.51 -13.76
C GLY A 128 -17.77 12.37 -14.05
N VAL A 129 -18.08 11.46 -14.97
CA VAL A 129 -17.21 10.29 -15.30
C VAL A 129 -16.27 10.58 -16.48
N TYR A 130 -16.24 11.82 -16.98
CA TYR A 130 -15.65 12.19 -18.27
C TYR A 130 -14.18 12.62 -18.24
N GLY A 131 -13.61 12.87 -17.07
CA GLY A 131 -12.24 13.36 -16.97
C GLY A 131 -11.19 12.25 -17.13
N PRO A 132 -9.96 12.42 -16.62
CA PRO A 132 -8.91 11.44 -16.85
C PRO A 132 -9.16 10.12 -16.14
N LEU A 133 -8.71 9.02 -16.76
CA LEU A 133 -8.80 7.67 -16.22
C LEU A 133 -7.43 7.00 -16.35
N ILE A 134 -6.94 6.34 -15.30
CA ILE A 134 -5.66 5.62 -15.31
C ILE A 134 -5.71 4.36 -14.44
N SER A 135 -5.20 3.24 -14.95
CA SER A 135 -5.18 1.96 -14.23
C SER A 135 -3.96 1.83 -13.33
N ALA A 136 -2.77 2.11 -13.87
CA ALA A 136 -1.52 2.00 -13.11
C ALA A 136 -0.43 2.94 -13.63
N ILE A 137 0.58 3.19 -12.79
CA ILE A 137 1.77 3.97 -13.12
C ILE A 137 2.99 3.17 -12.67
N SER A 138 3.95 2.97 -13.56
CA SER A 138 5.28 2.44 -13.25
C SER A 138 6.35 3.48 -13.56
N VAL A 139 7.42 3.50 -12.76
CA VAL A 139 8.49 4.48 -12.87
C VAL A 139 9.81 3.81 -12.58
N ASP A 140 10.60 3.62 -13.62
CA ASP A 140 11.85 2.86 -13.60
C ASP A 140 13.05 3.80 -13.85
N PRO A 141 14.09 3.76 -13.00
CA PRO A 141 15.28 4.58 -13.19
C PRO A 141 16.10 4.05 -14.38
N ASN A 142 16.55 4.96 -15.26
CA ASN A 142 17.45 4.62 -16.37
C ASN A 142 18.93 4.59 -15.93
N PHE A 143 19.16 4.41 -14.63
CA PHE A 143 20.46 4.41 -13.97
C PHE A 143 20.45 3.45 -12.78
N LYS A 144 21.63 3.10 -12.27
CA LYS A 144 21.76 2.30 -11.04
C LYS A 144 21.51 3.19 -9.82
N PRO A 145 20.42 3.01 -9.06
CA PRO A 145 20.16 3.82 -7.88
C PRO A 145 21.21 3.52 -6.83
N ARG A 146 21.77 4.58 -6.23
CA ARG A 146 22.74 4.49 -5.12
C ARG A 146 22.10 3.80 -3.92
N PHE A 147 20.80 4.01 -3.72
CA PHE A 147 20.01 3.40 -2.66
C PHE A 147 19.00 2.42 -3.23
N SER A 148 19.49 1.37 -3.89
CA SER A 148 18.63 0.23 -4.20
C SER A 148 18.15 -0.36 -2.88
N ARG A 149 16.84 -0.21 -2.58
CA ARG A 149 16.12 -0.75 -1.41
C ARG A 149 16.05 -2.29 -1.47
N GLY A 150 17.20 -2.92 -1.61
CA GLY A 150 17.46 -4.35 -1.62
C GLY A 150 18.55 -4.73 -0.61
N GLU A 151 18.95 -3.81 0.27
CA GLU A 151 19.59 -4.22 1.50
C GLU A 151 18.50 -4.88 2.35
N LYS A 152 18.43 -6.21 2.24
CA LYS A 152 17.66 -7.06 3.16
C LYS A 152 18.07 -6.63 4.56
N THR A 153 17.28 -5.79 5.22
CA THR A 153 17.49 -5.47 6.62
C THR A 153 17.56 -6.81 7.32
N LYS A 154 18.75 -7.19 7.78
CA LYS A 154 18.93 -8.41 8.54
C LYS A 154 18.01 -8.24 9.74
N THR A 155 16.84 -8.87 9.74
CA THR A 155 15.87 -8.91 10.84
C THR A 155 16.43 -9.69 12.05
N VAL A 156 17.66 -10.22 11.92
CA VAL A 156 18.36 -11.05 12.89
C VAL A 156 18.71 -10.34 14.22
N PRO A 157 19.07 -9.05 14.33
CA PRO A 157 19.50 -8.49 15.61
C PRO A 157 18.33 -8.17 16.55
N ILE A 158 17.10 -8.04 16.04
CA ILE A 158 15.92 -7.75 16.89
C ILE A 158 15.44 -9.01 17.62
N ILE A 159 15.46 -10.18 16.95
CA ILE A 159 15.01 -11.44 17.55
C ILE A 159 15.97 -11.91 18.67
N VAL A 160 17.28 -11.76 18.49
CA VAL A 160 18.27 -12.16 19.51
C VAL A 160 18.13 -11.33 20.78
N GLY A 161 17.87 -10.02 20.67
CA GLY A 161 17.68 -9.14 21.83
C GLY A 161 16.44 -9.50 22.67
N VAL A 162 15.34 -9.86 22.01
CA VAL A 162 14.09 -10.26 22.70
C VAL A 162 14.28 -11.58 23.45
N VAL A 163 14.92 -12.59 22.83
CA VAL A 163 15.14 -13.90 23.47
C VAL A 163 16.02 -13.78 24.71
N VAL A 164 17.14 -13.03 24.62
CA VAL A 164 18.04 -12.84 25.77
C VAL A 164 17.36 -12.07 26.89
N GLY A 165 16.59 -11.02 26.56
CA GLY A 165 15.83 -10.24 27.55
C GLY A 165 14.79 -11.09 28.29
N PHE A 166 13.99 -11.87 27.57
CA PHE A 166 13.01 -12.77 28.18
C PHE A 166 13.67 -13.83 29.07
N CYS A 167 14.75 -14.47 28.60
CA CYS A 167 15.49 -15.46 29.41
C CYS A 167 16.02 -14.88 30.72
N LEU A 168 16.57 -13.66 30.71
CA LEU A 168 17.05 -13.00 31.92
C LEU A 168 15.91 -12.71 32.90
N ILE A 169 14.78 -12.19 32.42
CA ILE A 169 13.60 -11.91 33.28
C ILE A 169 13.07 -13.19 33.92
N PHE A 170 12.90 -14.27 33.14
CA PHE A 170 12.45 -15.56 33.67
C PHE A 170 13.43 -16.15 34.68
N SER A 171 14.74 -16.03 34.45
CA SER A 171 15.75 -16.52 35.40
C SER A 171 15.71 -15.78 36.74
N VAL A 172 15.54 -14.44 36.73
CA VAL A 172 15.40 -13.63 37.95
C VAL A 172 14.11 -13.99 38.69
N LEU A 173 12.99 -14.15 37.97
CA LEU A 173 11.73 -14.59 38.57
C LEU A 173 11.85 -16.00 39.17
N ALA A 174 12.51 -16.93 38.49
CA ALA A 174 12.75 -18.28 39.00
C ALA A 174 13.62 -18.27 40.27
N ILE A 175 14.68 -17.46 40.31
CA ILE A 175 15.52 -17.29 41.51
C ILE A 175 14.71 -16.66 42.64
N PHE A 176 13.91 -15.63 42.35
CA PHE A 176 13.07 -14.96 43.34
C PHE A 176 12.00 -15.91 43.90
N TRP A 177 11.34 -16.68 43.03
CA TRP A 177 10.40 -17.73 43.41
C TRP A 177 11.07 -18.83 44.22
N TRP A 178 12.25 -19.29 43.82
CA TRP A 178 13.00 -20.29 44.56
C TRP A 178 13.35 -19.76 45.96
N ARG A 179 13.86 -18.53 46.08
CA ARG A 179 14.17 -17.93 47.40
C ARG A 179 12.92 -17.72 48.25
N CYS A 180 11.78 -17.37 47.66
CA CYS A 180 10.50 -17.24 48.36
C CYS A 180 9.92 -18.59 48.81
N CYS A 181 9.98 -19.63 47.98
CA CYS A 181 9.53 -20.98 48.33
C CYS A 181 10.46 -21.65 49.37
N PHE A 182 11.78 -21.47 49.28
CA PHE A 182 12.71 -21.98 50.28
C PHE A 182 12.55 -21.30 51.65
N ARG A 183 12.17 -20.01 51.68
CA ARG A 183 11.80 -19.32 52.93
C ARG A 183 10.55 -19.91 53.59
N LYS A 184 9.58 -20.42 52.82
CA LYS A 184 8.44 -21.17 53.36
C LYS A 184 8.85 -22.56 53.89
N ASN A 185 9.77 -23.27 53.21
CA ASN A 185 10.21 -24.60 53.67
C ASN A 185 11.08 -24.57 54.94
N LYS A 186 11.88 -23.52 55.18
CA LYS A 186 12.60 -23.36 56.47
C LYS A 186 11.68 -23.15 57.68
N LYS A 187 10.42 -22.73 57.48
CA LYS A 187 9.42 -22.60 58.56
C LYS A 187 8.67 -23.91 58.86
N ARG A 188 8.54 -24.83 57.90
CA ARG A 188 7.89 -26.16 58.11
C ARG A 188 8.79 -27.23 58.71
N GLN A 189 10.12 -27.09 58.66
CA GLN A 189 11.04 -28.01 59.35
C GLN A 189 11.33 -27.63 60.83
N LYS A 190 10.97 -26.41 61.25
CA LYS A 190 11.01 -25.99 62.67
C LYS A 190 9.73 -26.32 63.45
N GLY A 191 8.65 -26.72 62.75
CA GLY A 191 7.38 -27.15 63.36
C GLY A 191 7.31 -28.64 63.70
N LEU A 192 8.12 -29.50 63.07
CA LEU A 192 8.18 -30.95 63.37
C LEU A 192 9.32 -31.35 64.32
N GLY A 193 10.25 -30.44 64.64
CA GLY A 193 11.31 -30.65 65.64
C GLY A 193 10.90 -30.30 67.08
N TYR A 194 9.81 -29.53 67.26
CA TYR A 194 9.30 -29.15 68.57
C TYR A 194 8.31 -30.18 69.15
N PHE A 195 7.61 -30.92 68.29
CA PHE A 195 6.66 -31.96 68.71
C PHE A 195 7.32 -33.30 69.09
N ARG A 196 8.58 -33.53 68.71
CA ARG A 196 9.36 -34.73 69.10
C ARG A 196 10.23 -34.55 70.34
N ARG A 197 10.40 -33.32 70.84
CA ARG A 197 11.19 -33.02 72.06
C ARG A 197 10.37 -32.83 73.33
N ILE A 198 9.04 -32.66 73.21
CA ILE A 198 8.16 -32.53 74.39
C ILE A 198 7.80 -33.90 74.98
N SER A 199 7.94 -35.01 74.23
CA SER A 199 7.65 -36.37 74.71
C SER A 199 8.82 -37.09 75.40
N LEU A 200 10.01 -36.48 75.50
CA LEU A 200 11.17 -37.05 76.22
C LEU A 200 11.46 -36.33 77.53
N LEU A 201 10.56 -35.44 77.96
CA LEU A 201 10.60 -34.78 79.26
C LEU A 201 9.77 -35.55 80.30
N CYS A 202 9.91 -36.88 80.35
CA CYS A 202 9.42 -37.73 81.45
C CYS A 202 10.34 -38.95 81.52
N ILE A 203 11.25 -38.93 82.50
CA ILE A 203 11.83 -40.02 83.31
C ILE A 203 13.13 -39.44 83.87
N GLY A 204 13.15 -39.31 85.21
CA GLY A 204 14.33 -38.91 85.97
C GLY A 204 15.35 -40.02 86.13
#